data_AF-A0A843HMJ5-F1
#
_entry.id   AF-A0A843HMJ5-F1
#
_cell.length_a   1.000
_cell.length_b   1.000
_cell.length_c   1.000
_cell.angle_alpha   90.00
_cell.angle_beta   90.00
_cell.angle_gamma   90.00
#
_symmetry.space_group_name_H-M   'P 1'
#
loop_
_entity.id
_entity.type
_entity.pdbx_description
1 polymer ?
#
loop_
_entity_poly.entity_id
_entity_poly.type
_entity_poly.pdbx_seq_one_letter_code
_entity_poly.pdbx_strand_id
1 'polypeptide(L)'
;MRENLQMIIVPILVALLGSSLWAGLIDVIKSKKKKLTTEQKMLLGLGHSILYTKLENYIEQGYVTVDQLEDLTYLYTPYKDMGGNGTCERLYEEVCRLPHKKEDGDK
;
A
#
# COMPACT_ATOMS: atom_id res chain seq x y z
N MET A 1 -10.56 40.84 -45.15
CA MET A 1 -9.33 40.03 -45.25
C MET A 1 -8.74 39.69 -43.88
N ARG A 2 -8.59 40.65 -42.95
CA ARG A 2 -8.08 40.42 -41.58
C ARG A 2 -8.96 39.49 -40.74
N GLU A 3 -10.28 39.58 -40.86
CA GLU A 3 -11.25 38.73 -40.12
C GLU A 3 -11.23 37.27 -40.58
N ASN A 4 -11.16 37.02 -41.91
CA ASN A 4 -11.03 35.67 -42.46
C ASN A 4 -9.72 35.00 -42.05
N LEU A 5 -8.65 35.79 -41.91
CA LEU A 5 -7.36 35.30 -41.45
C LEU A 5 -7.40 34.93 -39.96
N GLN A 6 -8.08 35.72 -39.11
CA GLN A 6 -8.27 35.41 -37.70
C GLN A 6 -9.14 34.15 -37.50
N MET A 7 -10.19 33.95 -38.29
CA MET A 7 -11.02 32.74 -38.24
C MET A 7 -10.26 31.45 -38.54
N ILE A 8 -9.17 31.51 -39.31
CA ILE A 8 -8.32 30.34 -39.61
C ILE A 8 -7.23 30.17 -38.56
N ILE A 9 -6.57 31.26 -38.14
CA ILE A 9 -5.40 31.19 -37.25
C ILE A 9 -5.76 30.80 -35.81
N VAL A 10 -6.87 31.34 -35.28
CA VAL A 10 -7.30 31.11 -33.89
C VAL A 10 -7.62 29.63 -33.59
N PRO A 11 -8.43 28.90 -34.39
CA PRO A 11 -8.71 27.48 -34.11
C PRO A 11 -7.49 26.57 -34.27
N ILE A 12 -6.54 26.90 -35.16
CA ILE A 12 -5.27 26.16 -35.29
C ILE A 12 -4.44 26.31 -34.01
N LEU A 13 -4.34 27.53 -33.46
CA LEU A 13 -3.67 27.78 -32.19
C LEU A 13 -4.34 27.06 -31.02
N VAL A 14 -5.69 27.07 -30.94
CA VAL A 14 -6.43 26.36 -29.89
C VAL A 14 -6.27 24.84 -30.00
N ALA A 15 -6.25 24.29 -31.22
CA ALA A 15 -6.02 22.87 -31.46
C ALA A 15 -4.59 22.43 -31.08
N LEU A 16 -3.59 23.27 -31.36
CA LEU A 16 -2.19 23.01 -30.98
C LEU A 16 -1.98 23.08 -29.46
N LEU A 17 -2.72 23.94 -28.76
CA LEU A 17 -2.63 24.11 -27.30
C LEU A 17 -3.49 23.10 -26.51
N GLY A 18 -4.60 22.63 -27.08
CA GLY A 18 -5.52 21.70 -26.41
C GLY A 18 -4.98 20.28 -26.26
N SER A 19 -4.10 19.85 -27.17
CA SER A 19 -3.58 18.47 -27.22
C SER A 19 -2.57 18.14 -26.12
N SER A 20 -1.71 19.11 -25.75
CA SER A 20 -0.65 18.91 -24.75
C SER A 20 -1.16 18.97 -23.30
N LEU A 21 -2.19 19.76 -23.03
CA LEU A 21 -2.77 19.91 -21.69
C LEU A 21 -3.60 18.68 -21.26
N TRP A 22 -4.24 17.99 -22.21
CA TRP A 22 -5.03 16.79 -21.93
C TRP A 22 -4.17 15.59 -21.53
N ALA A 23 -2.99 15.42 -22.14
CA ALA A 23 -2.08 14.33 -21.82
C ALA A 23 -1.52 14.44 -20.39
N GLY A 24 -1.12 15.65 -19.97
CA GLY A 24 -0.63 15.89 -18.60
C GLY A 24 -1.68 15.64 -17.53
N LEU A 25 -2.95 15.97 -17.80
CA LEU A 25 -4.06 15.69 -16.88
C LEU A 25 -4.28 14.17 -16.69
N ILE A 26 -4.21 13.41 -17.79
CA ILE A 26 -4.36 11.95 -17.75
C ILE A 26 -3.20 11.30 -17.00
N ASP A 27 -1.96 11.77 -17.19
CA ASP A 27 -0.79 11.23 -16.50
C ASP A 27 -0.86 11.49 -14.99
N VAL A 28 -1.23 12.70 -14.57
CA VAL A 28 -1.43 13.05 -13.15
C VAL A 28 -2.48 12.15 -12.49
N ILE A 29 -3.55 11.81 -13.20
CA ILE A 29 -4.59 10.90 -12.70
C ILE A 29 -4.09 9.45 -12.62
N LYS A 30 -3.23 9.01 -13.56
CA LYS A 30 -2.70 7.64 -13.63
C LYS A 30 -1.53 7.35 -12.69
N SER A 31 -0.77 8.37 -12.25
CA SER A 31 0.49 8.20 -11.49
C SER A 31 0.38 7.51 -10.12
N LYS A 32 -0.82 7.21 -9.61
CA LYS A 32 -0.96 6.68 -8.23
C LYS A 32 -0.90 5.16 -8.08
N LYS A 33 -0.81 4.38 -9.16
CA LYS A 33 -0.77 2.90 -9.08
C LYS A 33 0.57 2.35 -9.56
N LYS A 34 1.61 2.46 -8.74
CA LYS A 34 2.85 1.71 -8.97
C LYS A 34 2.53 0.22 -8.83
N LYS A 35 2.60 -0.52 -9.93
CA LYS A 35 2.42 -1.98 -9.90
C LYS A 35 3.62 -2.61 -9.21
N LEU A 36 3.38 -3.55 -8.30
CA LEU A 36 4.44 -4.32 -7.67
C LEU A 36 5.20 -5.15 -8.72
N THR A 37 6.52 -5.21 -8.60
CA THR A 37 7.36 -6.14 -9.37
C THR A 37 7.08 -7.59 -8.94
N THR A 38 7.53 -8.56 -9.74
CA THR A 38 7.40 -9.99 -9.40
C THR A 38 8.08 -10.32 -8.07
N GLU A 39 9.27 -9.75 -7.82
CA GLU A 39 10.01 -9.89 -6.55
C GLU A 39 9.22 -9.32 -5.38
N GLN A 40 8.62 -8.14 -5.54
CA GLN A 40 7.78 -7.52 -4.50
C GLN A 40 6.53 -8.35 -4.21
N LYS A 41 5.91 -8.97 -5.22
CA LYS A 41 4.78 -9.89 -5.02
C LYS A 41 5.20 -11.15 -4.27
N MET A 42 6.38 -11.69 -4.58
CA MET A 42 6.94 -12.83 -3.86
C MET A 42 7.21 -12.47 -2.39
N LEU A 43 7.84 -11.32 -2.13
CA LEU A 43 8.06 -10.81 -0.77
C LEU A 43 6.75 -10.59 -0.02
N LEU A 44 5.72 -10.05 -0.68
CA LEU A 44 4.39 -9.89 -0.09
C LEU A 44 3.76 -11.24 0.28
N GLY A 45 3.90 -12.26 -0.59
CA GLY A 45 3.43 -13.62 -0.32
C GLY A 45 4.17 -14.29 0.84
N LEU A 46 5.49 -14.12 0.92
CA LEU A 46 6.30 -14.61 2.04
C LEU A 46 5.93 -13.90 3.35
N GLY A 47 5.79 -12.57 3.31
CA GLY A 47 5.34 -11.77 4.45
C GLY A 47 3.96 -12.21 4.93
N HIS A 48 3.03 -12.51 4.01
CA HIS A 48 1.72 -13.07 4.35
C HIS A 48 1.84 -14.40 5.10
N SER A 49 2.62 -15.34 4.58
CA SER A 49 2.79 -16.66 5.20
C SER A 49 3.40 -16.55 6.60
N ILE A 50 4.45 -15.74 6.77
CA ILE A 50 5.12 -15.57 8.07
C ILE A 50 4.20 -14.90 9.07
N LEU A 51 3.51 -13.83 8.68
CA LEU A 51 2.52 -13.16 9.53
C LEU A 51 1.40 -14.12 9.93
N TYR A 52 0.83 -14.85 8.97
CA TYR A 52 -0.27 -15.77 9.25
C TYR A 52 0.10 -16.78 10.33
N THR A 53 1.26 -17.45 10.19
CA THR A 53 1.72 -18.43 11.18
C THR A 53 1.99 -17.79 12.55
N LYS A 54 2.64 -16.62 12.61
CA LYS A 54 2.89 -15.92 13.89
C LYS A 54 1.58 -15.51 14.58
N LEU A 55 0.66 -14.93 13.82
CA LEU A 55 -0.63 -14.46 14.31
C LEU A 55 -1.48 -15.61 14.83
N GLU A 56 -1.58 -16.71 14.07
CA GLU A 56 -2.29 -17.92 14.47
C GLU A 56 -1.72 -18.48 15.78
N ASN A 57 -0.38 -18.60 15.89
CA ASN A 57 0.27 -19.04 17.12
C ASN A 57 -0.06 -18.16 18.34
N TYR A 58 -0.04 -16.84 18.19
CA TYR A 58 -0.35 -15.93 19.31
C TYR A 58 -1.82 -15.98 19.72
N ILE A 59 -2.73 -16.12 18.74
CA ILE A 59 -4.17 -16.29 19.00
C ILE A 59 -4.42 -17.61 19.74
N GLU A 60 -3.83 -18.70 19.28
CA GLU A 60 -3.94 -20.02 19.94
C GLU A 60 -3.36 -20.00 21.36
N GLN A 61 -2.25 -19.28 21.55
CA GLN A 61 -1.61 -19.09 22.86
C GLN A 61 -2.46 -18.23 23.81
N GLY A 62 -3.30 -17.33 23.28
CA GLY A 62 -4.22 -16.50 24.05
C GLY A 62 -3.57 -15.36 24.83
N TYR A 63 -2.29 -15.08 24.61
CA TYR A 63 -1.57 -13.91 25.15
C TYR A 63 -0.39 -13.54 24.24
N VAL A 64 0.07 -12.30 24.31
CA VAL A 64 1.24 -11.80 23.57
C VAL A 64 2.17 -11.03 24.52
N THR A 65 3.48 -11.09 24.31
CA THR A 65 4.42 -10.23 25.05
C THR A 65 4.64 -8.89 24.33
N VAL A 66 5.18 -7.90 25.04
CA VAL A 66 5.48 -6.59 24.44
C VAL A 66 6.50 -6.76 23.31
N ASP A 67 7.55 -7.56 23.51
CA ASP A 67 8.59 -7.80 22.53
C ASP A 67 8.05 -8.55 21.29
N GLN A 68 7.15 -9.53 21.51
CA GLN A 68 6.46 -10.23 20.42
C GLN A 68 5.58 -9.29 19.60
N LEU A 69 4.88 -8.37 20.27
CA LEU A 69 4.04 -7.38 19.59
C LEU A 69 4.88 -6.39 18.77
N GLU A 70 6.04 -5.97 19.30
CA GLU A 70 6.96 -5.08 18.58
C GLU A 70 7.54 -5.76 17.33
N ASP A 71 8.04 -7.00 17.46
CA ASP A 71 8.52 -7.81 16.33
C ASP A 71 7.41 -8.02 15.27
N LEU A 72 6.20 -8.34 15.73
CA LEU A 72 5.06 -8.51 14.85
C LEU A 72 4.71 -7.22 14.11
N THR A 73 4.79 -6.07 14.78
CA THR A 73 4.51 -4.75 14.20
C THR A 73 5.56 -4.37 13.15
N TYR A 74 6.83 -4.70 13.41
CA TYR A 74 7.92 -4.51 12.46
C TYR A 74 7.71 -5.30 11.16
N LEU A 75 7.12 -6.50 11.24
CA LEU A 75 6.78 -7.32 10.08
C LEU A 75 5.48 -6.87 9.39
N TYR A 76 4.48 -6.47 10.18
CA TYR A 76 3.14 -6.12 9.70
C TYR A 76 3.12 -4.80 8.92
N THR A 77 3.85 -3.78 9.39
CA THR A 77 3.87 -2.44 8.77
C THR A 77 4.27 -2.47 7.29
N PRO A 78 5.45 -2.99 6.90
CA PRO A 78 5.85 -3.05 5.49
C PRO A 78 4.94 -3.97 4.67
N TYR A 79 4.42 -5.05 5.26
CA TYR A 79 3.44 -5.91 4.60
C TYR A 79 2.16 -5.15 4.23
N LYS A 80 1.62 -4.35 5.16
CA LYS A 80 0.41 -3.54 4.94
C LYS A 80 0.66 -2.46 3.89
N ASP A 81 1.80 -1.77 3.96
CA ASP A 81 2.19 -0.74 2.99
C ASP A 81 2.36 -1.29 1.56
N MET A 82 2.80 -2.54 1.43
CA MET A 82 2.89 -3.25 0.16
C MET A 82 1.54 -3.72 -0.40
N GLY A 83 0.42 -3.44 0.28
CA GLY A 83 -0.92 -3.84 -0.14
C GLY A 83 -1.34 -5.21 0.37
N GLY A 84 -0.91 -5.56 1.58
CA GLY A 84 -1.34 -6.76 2.30
C GLY A 84 -2.85 -6.95 2.34
N ASN A 85 -3.27 -8.21 2.53
CA ASN A 85 -4.68 -8.58 2.54
C ASN A 85 -5.36 -8.29 3.88
N GLY A 86 -6.69 -8.20 3.86
CA GLY A 86 -7.49 -7.93 5.07
C GLY A 86 -7.48 -9.06 6.10
N THR A 87 -7.06 -10.27 5.73
CA THR A 87 -7.01 -11.41 6.66
C THR A 87 -5.96 -11.21 7.74
N CYS A 88 -4.72 -10.91 7.35
CA CYS A 88 -3.65 -10.64 8.32
C CYS A 88 -3.91 -9.37 9.14
N GLU A 89 -4.59 -8.37 8.57
CA GLU A 89 -5.01 -7.17 9.31
C GLU A 89 -5.99 -7.52 10.43
N ARG A 90 -7.05 -8.29 10.14
CA ARG A 90 -8.01 -8.72 11.16
C ARG A 90 -7.34 -9.53 12.27
N LEU A 91 -6.46 -10.48 11.90
CA LEU A 91 -5.75 -11.30 12.87
C LEU A 91 -4.75 -10.49 13.71
N TYR A 92 -4.08 -9.50 13.10
CA TYR A 92 -3.18 -8.59 13.82
C TYR A 92 -3.94 -7.76 14.86
N GLU A 93 -5.10 -7.20 14.51
CA GLU A 93 -5.97 -6.52 15.47
C GLU A 93 -6.43 -7.44 16.60
N GLU A 94 -6.70 -8.71 16.30
CA GLU A 94 -7.09 -9.72 17.29
C GLU A 94 -5.95 -9.99 18.27
N VAL A 95 -4.72 -10.17 17.76
CA VAL A 95 -3.51 -10.30 18.60
C VAL A 95 -3.28 -9.06 19.47
N CYS A 96 -3.48 -7.86 18.93
CA CYS A 96 -3.34 -6.61 19.71
C CYS A 96 -4.34 -6.51 20.88
N ARG A 97 -5.46 -7.25 20.84
CA ARG A 97 -6.46 -7.29 21.91
C ARG A 97 -6.16 -8.36 22.97
N LEU A 98 -5.15 -9.21 22.74
CA LEU A 98 -4.80 -10.25 23.70
C LEU A 98 -4.21 -9.66 24.99
N PRO A 99 -4.32 -10.38 26.11
CA PRO A 99 -3.61 -10.06 27.34
C PRO A 99 -2.10 -9.93 27.09
N HIS A 100 -1.51 -8.89 27.67
CA HIS A 100 -0.08 -8.64 27.57
C HIS A 100 0.66 -9.25 28.75
N LYS A 101 1.56 -10.20 28.49
CA LYS A 101 2.43 -10.78 29.51
C LYS A 101 3.81 -10.15 29.42
N LYS A 102 4.46 -9.89 30.55
CA LYS A 102 5.90 -9.62 30.52
C LYS A 102 6.61 -10.89 30.10
N GLU A 103 7.59 -10.78 29.21
CA GLU A 103 8.47 -11.90 28.94
C GLU A 103 9.16 -12.26 30.26
N ASP A 104 8.98 -13.49 30.75
CA ASP A 104 9.61 -13.97 31.99
C ASP A 104 11.10 -14.22 31.71
N GLY A 105 11.83 -13.16 31.39
CA GLY A 105 13.27 -13.11 31.14
C GLY A 105 14.03 -12.59 32.36
N ASP A 106 13.88 -13.25 33.50
CA ASP A 106 14.89 -13.24 34.56
C ASP A 106 15.56 -14.62 34.58
N LYS A 107 16.59 -14.80 33.75
CA LYS A 107 17.76 -15.66 33.95
C LYS A 107 18.94 -15.18 33.12
#